data_AF-A0A941VXT7-F1
#
_entry.id   AF-A0A941VXT7-F1
#
_cell.length_a   1.000
_cell.length_b   1.000
_cell.length_c   1.000
_cell.angle_alpha   90.00
_cell.angle_beta   90.00
_cell.angle_gamma   90.00
#
_symmetry.space_group_name_H-M   'P 1'
#
loop_
_entity.id
_entity.type
_entity.pdbx_description
1 polymer ?
#
loop_
_entity_poly.entity_id
_entity_poly.type
_entity_poly.pdbx_seq_one_letter_code
_entity_poly.pdbx_strand_id
1 'polypeptide(L)'
;MSAPDPTSRGVSRRQVIALGAGLFTLALVPAALRRGRSRLITRTIPVMGTVAEVVVVHPDIGTAETAIDAAFERLRWVDRTMSRYDATSDVGRINASAADDAVAVHPATALVIGEALAWA
;
A
#
# COMPACT_ATOMS: atom_id res chain seq x y z
N MET A 1 6.55 -78.61 -18.95
CA MET A 1 6.89 -77.94 -17.68
C MET A 1 6.59 -76.46 -17.86
N SER A 2 5.38 -76.04 -17.48
CA SER A 2 4.84 -74.71 -17.78
C SER A 2 5.52 -73.62 -16.94
N ALA A 3 6.04 -72.59 -17.60
CA ALA A 3 6.40 -71.33 -16.95
C ALA A 3 5.12 -70.50 -16.72
N PRO A 4 4.92 -69.87 -15.55
CA PRO A 4 3.73 -69.08 -15.27
C PRO A 4 3.73 -67.75 -16.06
N ASP A 5 2.55 -67.44 -16.59
CA ASP A 5 2.19 -66.23 -17.32
C ASP A 5 2.20 -64.99 -16.40
N PRO A 6 2.98 -63.92 -16.68
CA PRO A 6 2.99 -62.71 -15.88
C PRO A 6 1.77 -61.84 -16.21
N THR A 7 0.58 -62.29 -15.81
CA THR A 7 -0.66 -61.51 -15.93
C THR A 7 -0.62 -60.28 -15.02
N SER A 8 -0.61 -59.12 -15.69
CA SER A 8 -1.13 -57.81 -15.28
C SER A 8 -1.33 -57.56 -13.78
N ARG A 9 -0.35 -56.89 -13.15
CA ARG A 9 -0.62 -56.10 -11.93
C ARG A 9 -1.46 -54.88 -12.31
N GLY A 10 -2.78 -55.04 -12.38
CA GLY A 10 -3.72 -53.95 -12.58
C GLY A 10 -3.59 -52.93 -11.45
N VAL A 11 -3.42 -51.65 -11.81
CA VAL A 11 -3.34 -50.55 -10.86
C VAL A 11 -4.59 -50.58 -9.96
N SER A 12 -4.39 -50.73 -8.66
CA SER A 12 -5.50 -50.81 -7.70
C SER A 12 -6.23 -49.46 -7.63
N ARG A 13 -7.57 -49.48 -7.57
CA ARG A 13 -8.38 -48.25 -7.39
C ARG A 13 -7.91 -47.42 -6.19
N ARG A 14 -7.41 -48.08 -5.13
CA ARG A 14 -6.84 -47.42 -3.95
C ARG A 14 -5.54 -46.68 -4.27
N GLN A 15 -4.68 -47.23 -5.14
CA GLN A 15 -3.48 -46.54 -5.62
C GLN A 15 -3.82 -45.34 -6.49
N VAL A 16 -4.82 -45.46 -7.38
CA VAL A 16 -5.27 -44.33 -8.21
C VAL A 16 -5.80 -43.18 -7.34
N ILE A 17 -6.62 -43.50 -6.32
CA ILE A 17 -7.16 -42.50 -5.39
C ILE A 17 -6.05 -41.89 -4.54
N ALA A 18 -5.12 -42.70 -4.01
CA ALA A 18 -4.01 -42.18 -3.21
C ALA A 18 -3.08 -41.27 -4.03
N LEU A 19 -2.81 -41.62 -5.29
CA LEU A 19 -2.00 -40.81 -6.19
C LEU A 19 -2.71 -39.50 -6.58
N GLY A 20 -4.00 -39.58 -6.89
CA GLY A 20 -4.82 -38.42 -7.23
C GLY A 20 -4.99 -37.44 -6.05
N ALA A 21 -5.26 -37.97 -4.85
CA ALA A 21 -5.35 -37.18 -3.63
C ALA A 21 -4.00 -36.52 -3.27
N GLY A 22 -2.88 -37.25 -3.42
CA GLY A 22 -1.54 -36.73 -3.19
C GLY A 22 -1.14 -35.62 -4.17
N LEU A 23 -1.49 -35.77 -5.45
CA LEU A 23 -1.22 -34.75 -6.47
C LEU A 23 -2.09 -33.48 -6.24
N PHE A 24 -3.33 -33.67 -5.81
CA PHE A 24 -4.26 -32.59 -5.49
C PHE A 24 -3.81 -31.76 -4.28
N THR A 25 -3.34 -32.39 -3.20
CA THR A 25 -2.76 -31.68 -2.05
C THR A 25 -1.46 -30.97 -2.42
N LEU A 26 -0.60 -31.58 -3.26
CA LEU A 26 0.61 -30.93 -3.76
C LEU A 26 0.30 -29.65 -4.55
N ALA A 27 -0.83 -29.62 -5.28
CA ALA A 27 -1.24 -28.46 -6.06
C ALA A 27 -1.93 -27.35 -5.22
N LEU A 28 -2.77 -27.71 -4.25
CA LEU A 28 -3.58 -26.74 -3.51
C LEU A 28 -2.86 -26.05 -2.34
N VAL A 29 -2.01 -26.77 -1.62
CA VAL A 29 -1.32 -26.24 -0.44
C VAL A 29 -0.43 -25.03 -0.77
N PRO A 30 0.41 -25.04 -1.84
CA PRO A 30 1.23 -23.88 -2.19
C PRO A 30 0.40 -22.66 -2.61
N ALA A 31 -0.73 -22.86 -3.27
CA ALA A 31 -1.60 -21.76 -3.70
C ALA A 31 -2.27 -21.07 -2.50
N ALA A 32 -2.72 -21.85 -1.51
CA ALA A 32 -3.27 -21.31 -0.26
C ALA A 32 -2.20 -20.55 0.55
N LEU A 33 -0.98 -21.08 0.64
CA LEU A 33 0.12 -20.45 1.37
C LEU A 33 0.65 -19.16 0.70
N ARG A 34 0.50 -19.02 -0.62
CA ARG A 34 0.91 -17.80 -1.34
C ARG A 34 -0.06 -16.63 -1.15
N ARG A 35 -1.34 -16.90 -0.87
CA ARG A 35 -2.40 -15.88 -0.79
C ARG A 35 -2.27 -14.93 0.42
N GLY A 36 -1.50 -15.32 1.45
CA GLY A 36 -1.31 -14.52 2.67
C GLY A 36 0.00 -13.73 2.77
N ARG A 37 0.85 -13.74 1.73
CA ARG A 37 2.15 -13.04 1.80
C ARG A 37 1.94 -11.56 1.49
N SER A 38 1.94 -10.73 2.53
CA SER A 38 2.01 -9.28 2.40
C SER A 38 3.31 -8.88 1.69
N ARG A 39 3.21 -7.95 0.77
CA ARG A 39 4.34 -7.32 0.09
C ARG A 39 4.60 -5.97 0.73
N LEU A 40 5.87 -5.60 0.81
CA LEU A 40 6.32 -4.27 1.21
C LEU A 40 6.53 -3.47 -0.07
N ILE A 41 5.81 -2.36 -0.23
CA ILE A 41 5.97 -1.42 -1.34
C ILE A 41 6.43 -0.10 -0.75
N THR A 42 7.54 0.43 -1.26
CA THR A 42 8.12 1.70 -0.84
C THR A 42 8.24 2.62 -2.04
N ARG A 43 7.79 3.87 -1.90
CA ARG A 43 8.02 4.92 -2.90
C ARG A 43 8.37 6.22 -2.20
N THR A 44 9.04 7.09 -2.95
CA THR A 44 9.60 8.33 -2.43
C THR A 44 9.32 9.48 -3.40
N ILE A 45 9.04 10.68 -2.87
CA ILE A 45 8.84 11.91 -3.66
C ILE A 45 9.50 13.13 -3.01
N PRO A 46 10.03 14.09 -3.80
CA PRO A 46 10.41 15.39 -3.27
C PRO A 46 9.17 16.24 -2.98
N VAL A 47 9.06 16.81 -1.78
CA VAL A 47 7.93 17.65 -1.35
C VAL A 47 8.33 18.49 -0.14
N MET A 48 7.78 19.70 0.04
CA MET A 48 8.04 20.56 1.21
C MET A 48 9.53 20.83 1.47
N GLY A 49 10.34 20.91 0.40
CA GLY A 49 11.79 21.11 0.50
C GLY A 49 12.56 19.93 1.09
N THR A 50 11.95 18.75 1.17
CA THR A 50 12.55 17.50 1.66
C THR A 50 12.18 16.34 0.74
N VAL A 51 12.55 15.12 1.14
CA VAL A 51 12.23 13.87 0.48
C VAL A 51 11.32 13.06 1.40
N ALA A 52 10.08 12.83 0.99
CA ALA A 52 9.11 12.04 1.73
C ALA A 52 9.10 10.59 1.21
N GLU A 53 9.15 9.62 2.14
CA GLU A 53 9.04 8.19 1.85
C GLU A 53 7.72 7.66 2.42
N VAL A 54 6.99 6.89 1.60
CA VAL A 54 5.78 6.19 2.02
C VAL A 54 5.98 4.70 1.80
N VAL A 55 5.72 3.94 2.86
CA VAL A 55 5.88 2.48 2.91
C VAL A 55 4.53 1.85 3.23
N VAL A 56 4.09 0.93 2.38
CA VAL A 56 2.82 0.21 2.54
C VAL A 56 3.07 -1.29 2.53
N VAL A 57 2.50 -1.98 3.54
CA VAL A 57 2.52 -3.44 3.64
C VAL A 57 1.13 -3.96 3.26
N HIS A 58 1.01 -4.62 2.11
CA HIS A 58 -0.27 -5.15 1.64
C HIS A 58 -0.11 -6.41 0.76
N PRO A 59 -1.04 -7.39 0.81
CA PRO A 59 -0.98 -8.58 -0.06
C PRO A 59 -1.17 -8.25 -1.55
N ASP A 60 -2.03 -7.29 -1.84
CA ASP A 60 -2.29 -6.81 -3.20
C ASP A 60 -1.47 -5.55 -3.51
N ILE A 61 -0.72 -5.58 -4.62
CA ILE A 61 0.13 -4.46 -5.05
C ILE A 61 -0.72 -3.29 -5.52
N GLY A 62 -1.78 -3.53 -6.29
CA GLY A 62 -2.58 -2.44 -6.87
C GLY A 62 -3.21 -1.56 -5.79
N THR A 63 -3.73 -2.19 -4.73
CA THR A 63 -4.22 -1.49 -3.54
C THR A 63 -3.11 -0.70 -2.83
N ALA A 64 -1.90 -1.27 -2.69
CA ALA A 64 -0.78 -0.57 -2.06
C ALA A 64 -0.36 0.66 -2.87
N GLU A 65 -0.23 0.52 -4.18
CA GLU A 65 0.12 1.62 -5.09
C GLU A 65 -0.93 2.74 -5.05
N THR A 66 -2.22 2.37 -5.06
CA THR A 66 -3.32 3.33 -4.94
C THR A 66 -3.26 4.10 -3.62
N ALA A 67 -2.96 3.42 -2.52
CA ALA A 67 -2.80 4.06 -1.20
C ALA A 67 -1.60 5.02 -1.18
N ILE A 68 -0.48 4.64 -1.79
CA ILE A 68 0.70 5.50 -1.92
C ILE A 68 0.38 6.74 -2.77
N ASP A 69 -0.29 6.58 -3.91
CA ASP A 69 -0.62 7.69 -4.78
C ASP A 69 -1.55 8.70 -4.08
N ALA A 70 -2.53 8.21 -3.31
CA ALA A 70 -3.38 9.03 -2.47
C ALA A 70 -2.58 9.78 -1.39
N ALA A 71 -1.63 9.12 -0.71
CA ALA A 71 -0.75 9.76 0.27
C ALA A 71 0.10 10.87 -0.38
N PHE A 72 0.66 10.61 -1.55
CA PHE A 72 1.44 11.59 -2.30
C PHE A 72 0.61 12.79 -2.76
N GLU A 73 -0.63 12.58 -3.18
CA GLU A 73 -1.55 13.66 -3.50
C GLU A 73 -1.81 14.57 -2.29
N ARG A 74 -2.02 13.97 -1.11
CA ARG A 74 -2.19 14.73 0.14
C ARG A 74 -0.94 15.51 0.52
N LEU A 75 0.24 14.91 0.41
CA LEU A 75 1.51 15.62 0.66
C LEU A 75 1.69 16.82 -0.27
N ARG A 76 1.41 16.66 -1.57
CA ARG A 76 1.45 17.77 -2.55
C ARG A 76 0.41 18.85 -2.26
N TRP A 77 -0.76 18.48 -1.72
CA TRP A 77 -1.76 19.44 -1.29
C TRP A 77 -1.31 20.25 -0.07
N VAL A 78 -0.71 19.60 0.94
CA VAL A 78 -0.11 20.29 2.09
C VAL A 78 0.98 21.27 1.64
N ASP A 79 1.87 20.84 0.75
CA ASP A 79 2.94 21.69 0.22
C ASP A 79 2.40 22.97 -0.44
N ARG A 80 1.38 22.83 -1.30
CA ARG A 80 0.74 23.97 -1.98
C ARG A 80 -0.01 24.91 -1.04
N THR A 81 -0.60 24.40 0.04
CA THR A 81 -1.44 25.20 0.94
C THR A 81 -0.65 25.81 2.09
N MET A 82 0.44 25.18 2.52
CA MET A 82 1.18 25.59 3.72
C MET A 82 2.61 26.10 3.43
N SER A 83 3.04 26.14 2.17
CA SER A 83 4.37 26.66 1.83
C SER A 83 4.49 28.16 2.10
N ARG A 84 5.41 28.54 2.98
CA ARG A 84 5.76 29.96 3.21
C ARG A 84 6.41 30.65 2.01
N TYR A 85 6.85 29.88 1.02
CA TYR A 85 7.56 30.40 -0.16
C TYR A 85 6.63 30.62 -1.36
N ASP A 86 5.38 30.16 -1.28
CA ASP A 86 4.37 30.38 -2.30
C ASP A 86 3.37 31.44 -1.80
N ALA A 87 3.38 32.61 -2.43
CA ALA A 87 2.49 33.72 -2.09
C ALA A 87 0.99 33.41 -2.32
N THR A 88 0.67 32.37 -3.09
CA THR A 88 -0.72 31.95 -3.34
C THR A 88 -1.24 30.93 -2.33
N SER A 89 -0.35 30.34 -1.52
CA SER A 89 -0.71 29.43 -0.44
C SER A 89 -1.47 30.14 0.68
N ASP A 90 -2.15 29.38 1.56
CA ASP A 90 -2.84 29.97 2.72
C ASP A 90 -1.85 30.69 3.65
N VAL A 91 -0.71 30.05 3.95
CA VAL A 91 0.33 30.64 4.80
C VAL A 91 0.99 31.85 4.12
N GLY A 92 1.26 31.77 2.81
CA GLY A 92 1.81 32.89 2.05
C GLY A 92 0.89 34.10 2.03
N ARG A 93 -0.42 33.88 1.84
CA ARG A 93 -1.44 34.94 1.89
C ARG A 93 -1.57 35.55 3.28
N ILE A 94 -1.57 34.74 4.34
CA ILE A 94 -1.56 35.25 5.73
C ILE A 94 -0.33 36.14 5.94
N ASN A 95 0.85 35.68 5.54
CA ASN A 95 2.09 36.44 5.72
C ASN A 95 2.09 37.75 4.90
N ALA A 96 1.49 37.76 3.71
CA ALA A 96 1.43 38.94 2.84
C ALA A 96 0.44 40.01 3.33
N SER A 97 -0.56 39.63 4.12
CA SER A 97 -1.60 40.50 4.69
C SER A 97 -1.43 40.72 6.19
N ALA A 98 -0.22 40.48 6.70
CA ALA A 98 0.06 40.43 8.13
C ALA A 98 -0.40 41.71 8.83
N ALA A 99 -1.41 41.55 9.71
CA ALA A 99 -2.03 42.58 10.53
C ALA A 99 -2.97 43.58 9.81
N ASP A 100 -3.24 43.39 8.52
CA ASP A 100 -4.16 44.25 7.77
C ASP A 100 -5.60 43.71 7.80
N ASP A 101 -5.79 42.45 7.36
CA ASP A 101 -7.10 41.85 7.17
C ASP A 101 -7.16 40.38 7.59
N ALA A 102 -8.36 39.91 7.94
CA ALA A 102 -8.60 38.49 8.19
C ALA A 102 -8.57 37.71 6.86
N VAL A 103 -7.76 36.65 6.81
CA VAL A 103 -7.63 35.78 5.62
C VAL A 103 -8.41 34.50 5.82
N ALA A 104 -9.38 34.23 4.94
CA ALA A 104 -10.07 32.95 4.89
C ALA A 104 -9.11 31.84 4.40
N VAL A 105 -8.88 30.81 5.21
CA VAL A 105 -8.00 29.68 4.90
C VAL A 105 -8.76 28.36 4.92
N HIS A 106 -8.14 27.30 4.40
CA HIS A 106 -8.71 25.98 4.49
C HIS A 106 -8.84 25.52 5.96
N PRO A 107 -9.92 24.79 6.34
CA PRO A 107 -10.12 24.34 7.73
C PRO A 107 -8.94 23.56 8.32
N ALA A 108 -8.26 22.75 7.51
CA ALA A 108 -7.08 22.02 8.00
C ALA A 108 -5.89 22.95 8.28
N THR A 109 -5.71 24.01 7.50
CA THR A 109 -4.70 25.06 7.77
C THR A 109 -5.00 25.74 9.10
N ALA A 110 -6.27 26.12 9.31
CA ALA A 110 -6.71 26.71 10.58
C ALA A 110 -6.48 25.78 11.79
N LEU A 111 -6.72 24.47 11.62
CA LEU A 111 -6.47 23.47 12.65
C LEU A 111 -4.98 23.43 13.02
N VAL A 112 -4.08 23.35 12.03
CA VAL A 112 -2.63 23.29 12.28
C VAL A 112 -2.12 24.56 12.97
N ILE A 113 -2.59 25.74 12.55
CA ILE A 113 -2.22 27.01 13.19
C ILE A 113 -2.77 27.08 14.61
N GLY A 114 -4.03 26.67 14.82
CA GLY A 114 -4.66 26.63 16.13
C GLY A 114 -3.90 25.70 17.09
N GLU A 115 -3.49 24.52 16.61
CA GLU A 115 -2.62 23.63 17.38
C GLU A 115 -1.28 24.32 17.67
N ALA A 116 -0.58 24.86 16.67
CA ALA A 116 0.71 25.52 16.89
C ALA A 116 0.66 26.65 17.93
N LEU A 117 -0.43 27.42 17.99
CA LEU A 117 -0.64 28.45 19.01
C LEU A 117 -0.84 27.87 20.41
N ALA A 118 -1.40 26.67 20.54
CA ALA A 118 -1.56 26.00 21.83
C ALA A 118 -0.21 25.53 22.43
N TRP A 119 0.83 25.41 21.60
CA TRP A 119 2.19 24.99 22.01
C TRP A 119 3.19 26.15 22.10
N ALA A 120 2.78 27.38 21.78
CA ALA A 120 3.62 28.58 21.80
C ALA A 120 3.70 29.21 23.20
#